data_AF-A0A399EX41-F1
#
_entry.id   AF-A0A399EX41-F1
#
_cell.length_a   1.000
_cell.length_b   1.000
_cell.length_c   1.000
_cell.angle_alpha   90.00
_cell.angle_beta   90.00
_cell.angle_gamma   90.00
#
_symmetry.space_group_name_H-M   'P 1'
#
loop_
_entity.id
_entity.type
_entity.pdbx_description
1 polymer ?
#
loop_
_entity_poly.entity_id
_entity_poly.type
_entity_poly.pdbx_seq_one_letter_code
_entity_poly.pdbx_strand_id
1 'polypeptide(L)'
;MKCDASTTFPPHPQEALSDLLGQARHYLLHDEPGRALRYAQQAEHLARRTDNPPQWAKAQLLWGIGCLQLERPDVAILVLTGALGTYRLLGDREGEWHTLRLIARGWEAMKDLEQAGQTRQAADALDVFPTDGWLEDLVDLVAL
;
A
#
# COMPACT_ATOMS: atom_id res chain seq x y z
N MET A 1 -11.73 16.22 45.77
CA MET A 1 -12.09 16.30 44.33
C MET A 1 -11.02 15.54 43.57
N LYS A 2 -11.38 14.42 42.92
CA LYS A 2 -10.45 13.58 42.17
C LYS A 2 -10.21 14.24 40.81
N CYS A 3 -8.95 14.50 40.50
CA CYS A 3 -8.53 14.88 39.17
C CYS A 3 -8.35 13.59 38.37
N ASP A 4 -9.36 13.22 37.57
CA ASP A 4 -9.21 12.16 36.59
C ASP A 4 -8.40 12.72 35.42
N ALA A 5 -7.08 12.72 35.59
CA ALA A 5 -6.14 12.94 34.49
C ALA A 5 -6.06 11.63 33.70
N SER A 6 -7.09 11.34 32.89
CA SER A 6 -6.94 10.47 31.72
C SER A 6 -5.97 11.17 30.78
N THR A 7 -4.69 10.95 31.06
CA THR A 7 -3.57 11.39 30.25
C THR A 7 -3.64 10.55 28.98
N THR A 8 -4.44 10.99 28.01
CA THR A 8 -4.29 10.55 26.63
C THR A 8 -2.93 11.09 26.19
N PHE A 9 -1.89 10.30 26.43
CA PHE A 9 -0.64 10.47 25.71
C PHE A 9 -1.00 10.56 24.22
N PRO A 10 -0.42 11.50 23.45
CA PRO A 10 -0.55 11.42 22.01
C PRO A 10 -0.13 10.00 21.60
N PRO A 11 -0.90 9.31 20.74
CA PRO A 11 -0.60 7.92 20.39
C PRO A 11 0.86 7.85 19.97
N HIS A 12 1.57 6.83 20.46
CA HIS A 12 2.95 6.64 20.04
C HIS A 12 2.97 6.63 18.50
N PRO A 13 3.98 7.24 17.84
CA PRO A 13 3.99 7.35 16.38
C PRO A 13 3.80 6.00 15.67
N GLN A 14 4.23 4.91 16.30
CA GLN A 14 4.00 3.55 15.84
C GLN A 14 2.53 3.10 15.91
N GLU A 15 1.83 3.41 17.01
CA GLU A 15 0.39 3.12 17.16
C GLU A 15 -0.42 3.93 16.15
N ALA A 16 -0.12 5.23 16.04
CA ALA A 16 -0.74 6.10 15.04
C ALA A 16 -0.51 5.59 13.61
N LEU A 17 0.69 5.11 13.29
CA LEU A 17 0.97 4.50 11.98
C LEU A 17 0.14 3.25 11.73
N SER A 18 0.09 2.34 12.72
CA SER A 18 -0.70 1.11 12.62
C SER A 18 -2.18 1.43 12.40
N ASP A 19 -2.72 2.40 13.12
CA ASP A 19 -4.12 2.82 13.03
C ASP A 19 -4.44 3.45 11.67
N LEU A 20 -3.56 4.31 11.14
CA LEU A 20 -3.74 4.93 9.83
C LEU A 20 -3.71 3.89 8.70
N LEU A 21 -2.78 2.93 8.77
CA LEU A 21 -2.70 1.84 7.79
C LEU A 21 -3.91 0.91 7.88
N GLY A 22 -4.37 0.61 9.11
CA GLY A 22 -5.58 -0.18 9.34
C GLY A 22 -6.83 0.50 8.77
N GLN A 23 -6.98 1.81 8.98
CA GLN A 23 -8.07 2.60 8.41
C GLN A 23 -8.01 2.65 6.88
N ALA A 24 -6.82 2.89 6.31
CA ALA A 24 -6.64 2.87 4.86
C ALA A 24 -7.10 1.53 4.27
N ARG A 25 -6.62 0.41 4.82
CA ARG A 25 -7.04 -0.95 4.42
C ARG A 25 -8.56 -1.15 4.57
N HIS A 26 -9.13 -0.77 5.72
CA HIS A 26 -10.57 -0.91 5.96
C HIS A 26 -11.40 -0.19 4.90
N TYR A 27 -11.05 1.05 4.56
CA TYR A 27 -11.80 1.81 3.56
C TYR A 27 -11.61 1.29 2.13
N LEU A 28 -10.45 0.73 1.78
CA LEU A 28 -10.29 0.04 0.49
C LEU A 28 -11.20 -1.19 0.38
N LEU A 29 -11.34 -1.95 1.48
CA LEU A 29 -12.21 -3.13 1.54
C LEU A 29 -13.71 -2.79 1.44
N HIS A 30 -14.10 -1.55 1.76
CA HIS A 30 -15.48 -1.08 1.73
C HIS A 30 -15.78 -0.21 0.51
N ASP A 31 -14.92 -0.24 -0.52
CA ASP A 31 -15.06 0.54 -1.75
C ASP A 31 -15.17 2.06 -1.52
N GLU A 32 -14.44 2.55 -0.51
CA GLU A 32 -14.32 3.99 -0.21
C GLU A 32 -12.87 4.48 -0.46
N PRO A 33 -12.33 4.36 -1.69
CA PRO A 33 -10.93 4.64 -1.98
C PRO A 33 -10.53 6.09 -1.69
N GLY A 34 -11.45 7.05 -1.80
CA GLY A 34 -11.20 8.45 -1.46
C GLY A 34 -10.86 8.65 0.02
N ARG A 35 -11.49 7.90 0.93
CA ARG A 35 -11.14 7.91 2.37
C ARG A 35 -9.84 7.15 2.61
N ALA A 36 -9.68 5.99 1.98
CA ALA A 36 -8.47 5.21 2.08
C ALA A 36 -7.21 6.00 1.70
N LEU A 37 -7.28 6.76 0.60
CA LEU A 37 -6.19 7.62 0.12
C LEU A 37 -5.74 8.61 1.18
N ARG A 38 -6.69 9.25 1.88
CA ARG A 38 -6.37 10.23 2.93
C ARG A 38 -5.58 9.59 4.07
N TYR A 39 -6.01 8.42 4.53
CA TYR A 39 -5.32 7.70 5.61
C TYR A 39 -3.96 7.13 5.15
N ALA A 40 -3.88 6.59 3.93
CA ALA A 40 -2.63 6.11 3.36
C ALA A 40 -1.59 7.23 3.22
N GLN A 41 -1.99 8.41 2.74
CA GLN A 41 -1.11 9.58 2.63
C GLN A 41 -0.67 10.12 4.01
N GLN A 42 -1.54 10.09 5.01
CA GLN A 42 -1.17 10.44 6.39
C GLN A 42 -0.16 9.45 6.97
N ALA A 43 -0.37 8.14 6.76
CA ALA A 43 0.55 7.10 7.18
C ALA A 43 1.91 7.26 6.50
N GLU A 44 1.90 7.54 5.19
CA GLU A 44 3.09 7.77 4.38
C GLU A 44 3.93 8.93 4.94
N HIS A 45 3.28 10.07 5.20
CA HIS A 45 3.94 11.25 5.74
C HIS A 45 4.53 10.99 7.13
N LEU A 46 3.78 10.29 8.00
CA LEU A 46 4.25 9.95 9.34
C LEU A 46 5.43 8.97 9.28
N ALA A 47 5.35 7.93 8.44
CA ALA A 47 6.39 6.90 8.31
C ALA A 47 7.70 7.50 7.78
N ARG A 48 7.62 8.46 6.85
CA ARG A 48 8.78 9.24 6.41
C ARG A 48 9.40 10.06 7.55
N ARG A 49 8.58 10.72 8.37
CA ARG A 49 9.05 11.54 9.49
C ARG A 49 9.68 10.73 10.61
N THR A 50 9.28 9.48 10.78
CA THR A 50 9.76 8.58 11.82
C THR A 50 10.80 7.58 11.33
N ASP A 51 11.29 7.74 10.10
CA ASP A 51 12.26 6.85 9.44
C ASP A 51 11.87 5.37 9.56
N ASN A 52 10.64 5.06 9.14
CA ASN A 52 10.10 3.70 9.15
C ASN A 52 9.85 3.20 7.70
N PRO A 53 10.88 2.73 6.99
CA PRO A 53 10.77 2.30 5.59
C PRO A 53 9.73 1.19 5.34
N PRO A 54 9.57 0.15 6.20
CA PRO A 54 8.54 -0.85 5.99
C PRO A 54 7.12 -0.27 5.99
N GLN A 55 6.81 0.61 6.95
CA GLN A 55 5.48 1.25 7.01
C GLN A 55 5.30 2.27 5.90
N TRP A 56 6.38 2.93 5.48
CA TRP A 56 6.36 3.84 4.34
C TRP A 56 5.98 3.12 3.05
N ALA A 57 6.60 1.96 2.76
CA ALA A 57 6.27 1.14 1.60
C ALA A 57 4.82 0.64 1.64
N LYS A 58 4.35 0.16 2.81
CA LYS A 58 2.95 -0.26 3.01
C LYS A 58 1.96 0.86 2.75
N ALA A 59 2.25 2.08 3.23
CA ALA A 59 1.40 3.23 2.99
C ALA A 59 1.31 3.58 1.50
N GLN A 60 2.43 3.55 0.79
CA GLN A 60 2.47 3.77 -0.65
C GLN A 60 1.72 2.68 -1.43
N LEU A 61 1.82 1.42 -1.00
CA LEU A 61 1.08 0.30 -1.58
C LEU A 61 -0.44 0.52 -1.49
N LEU A 62 -0.95 0.83 -0.29
CA LEU A 62 -2.38 1.11 -0.07
C LEU A 62 -2.85 2.33 -0.86
N TRP A 63 -2.02 3.37 -0.96
CA TRP A 63 -2.31 4.53 -1.80
C TRP A 63 -2.40 4.13 -3.28
N GLY A 64 -1.46 3.32 -3.77
CA GLY A 64 -1.49 2.79 -5.14
C GLY A 64 -2.77 2.02 -5.45
N ILE A 65 -3.20 1.12 -4.57
CA ILE A 65 -4.45 0.35 -4.71
C ILE A 65 -5.66 1.29 -4.83
N GLY A 66 -5.77 2.27 -3.93
CA GLY A 66 -6.88 3.22 -3.99
C GLY A 66 -6.85 4.10 -5.25
N CYS A 67 -5.66 4.39 -5.82
CA CYS A 67 -5.56 5.07 -7.11
C CYS A 67 -6.08 4.19 -8.25
N LEU A 68 -5.81 2.88 -8.22
CA LEU A 68 -6.38 1.94 -9.21
C LEU A 68 -7.91 1.89 -9.10
N GLN A 69 -8.47 1.81 -7.88
CA GLN A 69 -9.94 1.85 -7.67
C GLN A 69 -10.58 3.16 -8.14
N LEU A 70 -9.83 4.27 -8.10
CA LEU A 70 -10.28 5.58 -8.61
C LEU A 70 -10.03 5.78 -10.11
N GLU A 71 -9.64 4.73 -10.85
CA GLU A 71 -9.32 4.80 -12.28
C GLU A 71 -8.18 5.80 -12.60
N ARG A 72 -7.19 5.90 -11.70
CA ARG A 72 -5.98 6.73 -11.86
C ARG A 72 -4.72 5.88 -11.96
N PRO A 73 -4.58 5.07 -13.02
CA PRO A 73 -3.49 4.10 -13.15
C PRO A 73 -2.11 4.75 -13.29
N ASP A 74 -2.03 5.92 -13.90
CA ASP A 74 -0.81 6.72 -14.02
C ASP A 74 -0.22 7.08 -12.65
N VAL A 75 -1.07 7.56 -11.74
CA VAL A 75 -0.66 7.90 -10.38
C VAL A 75 -0.40 6.65 -9.55
N ALA A 76 -1.19 5.59 -9.76
CA ALA A 76 -0.96 4.31 -9.10
C ALA A 76 0.45 3.78 -9.42
N ILE A 77 0.83 3.70 -10.70
CA ILE A 77 2.15 3.21 -11.12
C ILE A 77 3.27 4.05 -10.49
N LEU A 78 3.14 5.38 -10.51
CA LEU A 78 4.15 6.26 -9.92
C LEU A 78 4.37 5.97 -8.43
N VAL A 79 3.29 5.89 -7.66
CA VAL A 79 3.36 5.66 -6.21
C VAL A 79 3.86 4.24 -5.90
N LEU A 80 3.36 3.24 -6.63
CA LEU A 80 3.76 1.85 -6.49
C LEU A 80 5.23 1.62 -6.85
N THR A 81 5.77 2.34 -7.84
CA THR A 81 7.20 2.28 -8.17
C THR A 81 8.07 2.75 -7.00
N GLY A 82 7.60 3.74 -6.24
CA GLY A 82 8.24 4.15 -4.99
C GLY A 82 8.24 3.04 -3.93
N ALA A 83 7.09 2.39 -3.73
CA ALA A 83 6.98 1.25 -2.81
C ALA A 83 7.89 0.10 -3.21
N LEU A 84 7.95 -0.22 -4.51
CA LEU A 84 8.80 -1.28 -5.07
C LEU A 84 10.27 -1.05 -4.77
N GLY A 85 10.75 0.19 -4.91
CA GLY A 85 12.12 0.55 -4.57
C GLY A 85 12.44 0.30 -3.09
N THR A 86 11.50 0.63 -2.20
CA THR A 86 11.65 0.41 -0.76
C THR A 86 11.62 -1.07 -0.40
N TYR A 87 10.69 -1.85 -0.96
CA TYR A 87 10.64 -3.31 -0.72
C TYR A 87 11.90 -4.02 -1.20
N ARG A 88 12.44 -3.64 -2.37
CA ARG A 88 13.74 -4.12 -2.87
C ARG A 88 14.90 -3.80 -1.94
N LEU A 89 14.94 -2.58 -1.40
CA LEU A 89 15.97 -2.17 -0.45
C LEU A 89 15.90 -2.99 0.85
N LEU A 90 14.70 -3.33 1.28
CA LEU A 90 14.46 -4.13 2.48
C LEU A 90 14.63 -5.65 2.26
N GLY A 91 14.72 -6.09 1.00
CA GLY A 91 14.72 -7.52 0.65
C GLY A 91 13.37 -8.20 0.88
N ASP A 92 12.29 -7.44 0.94
CA ASP A 92 10.93 -7.93 1.17
C ASP A 92 10.32 -8.41 -0.15
N ARG A 93 10.54 -9.70 -0.45
CA ARG A 93 10.11 -10.31 -1.71
C ARG A 93 8.59 -10.37 -1.89
N GLU A 94 7.83 -10.49 -0.80
CA GLU A 94 6.36 -10.52 -0.86
C GLU A 94 5.82 -9.13 -1.20
N GLY A 95 6.34 -8.09 -0.52
CA GLY A 95 6.06 -6.71 -0.86
C GLY A 95 6.43 -6.36 -2.30
N GLU A 96 7.58 -6.82 -2.77
CA GLU A 96 7.98 -6.69 -4.18
C GLU A 96 6.98 -7.34 -5.14
N TRP A 97 6.60 -8.59 -4.88
CA TRP A 97 5.67 -9.35 -5.71
C TRP A 97 4.31 -8.66 -5.82
N HIS A 98 3.71 -8.28 -4.69
CA HIS A 98 2.42 -7.58 -4.67
C HIS A 98 2.49 -6.25 -5.41
N THR A 99 3.57 -5.49 -5.20
CA THR A 99 3.75 -4.21 -5.86
C THR A 99 3.87 -4.37 -7.38
N LEU A 100 4.63 -5.35 -7.86
CA LEU A 100 4.76 -5.63 -9.29
C LEU A 100 3.42 -6.07 -9.91
N ARG A 101 2.64 -6.92 -9.23
CA ARG A 101 1.30 -7.29 -9.70
C ARG A 101 0.39 -6.08 -9.84
N LEU A 102 0.41 -5.15 -8.88
CA LEU A 102 -0.40 -3.93 -8.95
C LEU A 102 0.08 -2.96 -10.05
N ILE A 103 1.39 -2.83 -10.26
CA ILE A 103 1.96 -2.03 -11.36
C ILE A 103 1.53 -2.59 -12.71
N ALA A 104 1.62 -3.92 -12.90
CA ALA A 104 1.19 -4.59 -14.12
C ALA A 104 -0.28 -4.26 -14.44
N ARG A 105 -1.12 -4.17 -13.41
CA ARG A 105 -2.53 -3.82 -13.55
C ARG A 105 -2.77 -2.34 -13.86
N GLY A 106 -1.93 -1.45 -13.34
CA GLY A 106 -1.90 -0.06 -13.81
C GLY A 106 -1.64 0.02 -15.32
N TRP A 107 -0.68 -0.77 -15.82
CA TRP A 107 -0.38 -0.81 -17.25
C TRP A 107 -1.53 -1.40 -18.08
N GLU A 108 -2.19 -2.46 -17.59
CA GLU A 108 -3.40 -3.03 -18.22
C GLU A 108 -4.53 -2.00 -18.33
N ALA A 109 -4.80 -1.24 -17.28
CA ALA A 109 -5.82 -0.19 -17.27
C ALA A 109 -5.52 0.91 -18.30
N MET A 110 -4.24 1.18 -18.57
CA MET A 110 -3.80 2.09 -19.64
C MET A 110 -3.69 1.41 -21.02
N LYS A 111 -4.00 0.11 -21.12
CA LYS A 111 -3.88 -0.72 -22.33
C LYS A 111 -2.46 -0.88 -22.88
N ASP A 112 -1.45 -0.66 -22.05
CA ASP A 112 -0.06 -0.98 -22.37
C ASP A 112 0.25 -2.43 -21.97
N LEU A 113 -0.16 -3.35 -22.86
CA LEU A 113 -0.05 -4.79 -22.60
C LEU A 113 1.40 -5.29 -22.60
N GLU A 114 2.32 -4.57 -23.26
CA GLU A 114 3.74 -4.90 -23.27
C GLU A 114 4.34 -4.68 -21.88
N GLN A 115 4.15 -3.47 -21.32
CA GLN A 115 4.63 -3.15 -19.98
C GLN A 115 3.95 -4.01 -18.92
N ALA A 116 2.64 -4.27 -19.06
CA ALA A 116 1.92 -5.18 -18.17
C ALA A 116 2.52 -6.60 -18.17
N GLY A 117 2.79 -7.14 -19.36
CA GLY A 117 3.38 -8.47 -19.53
C GLY A 117 4.78 -8.58 -18.93
N GLN A 118 5.65 -7.61 -19.22
CA GLN A 118 7.00 -7.55 -18.66
C GLN A 118 6.98 -7.45 -17.13
N THR A 119 6.12 -6.60 -16.59
CA THR A 119 5.99 -6.42 -15.13
C THR A 119 5.47 -7.69 -14.46
N ARG A 120 4.50 -8.37 -15.08
CA ARG A 120 3.96 -9.64 -14.55
C ARG A 120 5.02 -10.75 -14.54
N GLN A 121 5.79 -10.87 -15.61
CA GLN A 121 6.91 -11.82 -15.68
C GLN A 121 7.96 -11.54 -14.60
N ALA A 122 8.25 -10.27 -14.32
CA ALA A 122 9.15 -9.90 -13.24
C ALA A 122 8.63 -10.32 -11.86
N ALA A 123 7.31 -10.23 -11.63
CA ALA A 123 6.69 -10.74 -10.40
C ALA A 123 6.79 -12.27 -10.32
N ASP A 124 6.41 -12.97 -11.38
CA ASP A 124 6.42 -14.44 -11.42
C ASP A 124 7.84 -15.02 -11.23
N ALA A 125 8.88 -14.29 -11.64
CA ALA A 125 10.28 -14.67 -11.45
C ALA A 125 10.76 -14.61 -9.98
N LEU A 126 10.02 -13.97 -9.07
CA LEU A 126 10.38 -13.91 -7.65
C LEU A 126 10.15 -15.24 -6.91
N ASP A 127 9.39 -16.17 -7.50
CA ASP A 127 9.05 -17.50 -6.94
C ASP A 127 8.56 -17.40 -5.48
N VAL A 128 7.68 -16.42 -5.23
CA VAL A 128 7.08 -16.16 -3.92
C VAL A 128 5.71 -16.81 -3.85
N PHE A 129 5.50 -17.60 -2.80
CA PHE A 129 4.17 -18.05 -2.40
C PHE A 129 3.65 -17.05 -1.37
N PRO A 130 2.58 -16.27 -1.67
CA PRO A 130 1.96 -15.39 -0.68
C PRO A 130 1.58 -16.23 0.53
N THR A 131 2.09 -15.87 1.70
CA THR A 131 1.86 -16.64 2.94
C THR A 131 1.25 -15.79 4.03
N ASP A 132 1.36 -14.46 3.94
CA ASP A 132 0.77 -13.54 4.88
C ASP A 132 -0.42 -12.79 4.25
N GLY A 133 -1.64 -13.17 4.68
CA GLY A 133 -2.93 -12.67 4.19
C GLY A 133 -3.22 -11.17 4.43
N TRP A 134 -2.23 -10.34 4.76
CA TRP A 134 -2.44 -8.91 5.00
C TRP A 134 -2.93 -8.17 3.74
N LEU A 135 -2.57 -8.66 2.55
CA LEU A 135 -2.95 -8.11 1.25
C LEU A 135 -3.86 -8.99 0.41
N GLU A 136 -4.07 -10.27 0.75
CA GLU A 136 -4.91 -11.19 -0.04
C GLU A 136 -6.29 -10.57 -0.34
N ASP A 137 -6.97 -10.10 0.71
CA ASP A 137 -8.29 -9.46 0.58
C ASP A 137 -8.29 -8.22 -0.34
N LEU A 138 -7.16 -7.53 -0.49
CA LEU A 138 -7.05 -6.29 -1.26
C LEU A 138 -6.65 -6.54 -2.72
N VAL A 139 -5.84 -7.57 -2.97
CA VAL A 139 -5.38 -7.90 -4.34
C VAL A 139 -6.55 -8.43 -5.17
N ASP A 140 -7.44 -9.21 -4.55
CA ASP A 140 -8.65 -9.73 -5.19
C ASP A 140 -9.64 -8.62 -5.56
N LEU A 141 -9.77 -7.58 -4.72
CA LEU A 141 -10.69 -6.46 -4.99
C LEU A 141 -10.38 -5.70 -6.26
N VAL A 142 -9.12 -5.72 -6.64
CA VAL A 142 -8.70 -5.02 -7.81
C VAL A 142 -8.62 -6.04 -8.96
N ALA A 143 -8.47 -7.36 -8.75
CA ALA A 143 -8.49 -8.39 -9.78
C ALA A 143 -9.88 -8.64 -10.45
N LEU A 144 -10.27 -7.78 -11.38
CA LEU A 144 -11.41 -7.95 -12.30
C LEU A 144 -11.04 -7.51 -13.72
#